data_AF-A0AAW0XHY3-F1
#
_entry.id   AF-A0AAW0XHY3-F1
#
_cell.length_a   1.000
_cell.length_b   1.000
_cell.length_c   1.000
_cell.angle_alpha   90.00
_cell.angle_beta   90.00
_cell.angle_gamma   90.00
#
_symmetry.space_group_name_H-M   'P 1'
#
loop_
_entity.id
_entity.type
_entity.pdbx_description
1 polymer ?
#
loop_
_entity_poly.entity_id
_entity_poly.type
_entity_poly.pdbx_seq_one_letter_code
_entity_poly.pdbx_strand_id
1 'polypeptide(L)'
;MSSTRYSARVPGLRQHGRHHLMQKLHFRELYGETRQTRSRPRQRLFYQLPHRLAFSLAQVAPKSALAAGHVFLGFTKCGQFVLSYTHSCDTDDHTLQMIHRYRLHWWVFVPYAPLRKVAEVMLFGDQDLQESLYENIFISLCQWPRDLSKILVYGCSMIEGNDGGSSQTRTCYITITAVPSLDNCSACYQVATSYEEDVFTTR
;
A
#
# COMPACT_ATOMS: atom_id res chain seq x y z
N MET A 1 -13.89 10.83 51.95
CA MET A 1 -13.47 11.99 51.12
C MET A 1 -13.84 11.69 49.68
N SER A 2 -14.59 12.61 49.10
CA SER A 2 -15.40 12.45 47.90
C SER A 2 -14.59 12.48 46.61
N SER A 3 -15.09 11.71 45.63
CA SER A 3 -14.71 11.65 44.21
C SER A 3 -14.51 13.01 43.53
N THR A 4 -13.53 13.11 42.63
CA THR A 4 -13.76 13.72 41.30
C THR A 4 -12.73 13.22 40.27
N ARG A 5 -13.15 12.34 39.36
CA ARG A 5 -12.45 12.11 38.08
C ARG A 5 -12.95 13.17 37.10
N TYR A 6 -12.06 14.05 36.63
CA TYR A 6 -12.34 14.99 35.56
C TYR A 6 -12.55 14.24 34.24
N SER A 7 -13.81 14.10 33.83
CA SER A 7 -14.17 13.71 32.46
C SER A 7 -14.27 14.98 31.63
N ALA A 8 -13.25 15.26 30.83
CA ALA A 8 -13.28 16.33 29.84
C ALA A 8 -14.25 15.93 28.70
N ARG A 9 -15.52 16.32 28.83
CA ARG A 9 -16.46 16.28 27.71
C ARG A 9 -16.22 17.51 26.84
N VAL A 10 -15.74 17.29 25.61
CA VAL A 10 -15.74 18.31 24.56
C VAL A 10 -17.20 18.67 24.24
N PRO A 11 -17.64 19.93 24.39
CA PRO A 11 -19.01 20.32 24.08
C PRO A 11 -19.15 20.53 22.57
N GLY A 12 -20.05 19.80 21.90
CA GLY A 12 -20.42 20.12 20.51
C GLY A 12 -21.04 19.01 19.66
N LEU A 13 -20.82 17.73 19.98
CA LEU A 13 -21.47 16.65 19.22
C LEU A 13 -22.74 16.19 19.93
N ARG A 14 -23.87 16.82 19.59
CA ARG A 14 -25.20 16.26 19.88
C ARG A 14 -25.21 14.82 19.36
N GLN A 15 -25.26 13.84 20.26
CA GLN A 15 -25.52 12.43 19.93
C GLN A 15 -26.98 12.31 19.47
N HIS A 16 -27.30 12.81 18.28
CA HIS A 16 -28.58 12.49 17.65
C HIS A 16 -28.62 10.99 17.38
N GLY A 17 -29.68 10.33 17.88
CA GLY A 17 -29.94 8.88 17.88
C GLY A 17 -29.20 8.11 16.79
N ARG A 18 -28.02 7.59 17.13
CA ARG A 18 -27.26 6.69 16.28
C ARG A 18 -27.96 5.34 16.32
N HIS A 19 -28.57 4.94 15.21
CA HIS A 19 -29.13 3.61 15.08
C HIS A 19 -28.01 2.57 15.17
N HIS A 20 -28.28 1.42 15.79
CA HIS A 20 -27.35 0.29 15.77
C HIS A 20 -27.25 -0.30 14.36
N LEU A 21 -26.21 -1.10 14.09
CA LEU A 21 -25.94 -1.66 12.76
C LEU A 21 -27.17 -2.41 12.20
N MET A 22 -27.81 -3.24 13.01
CA MET A 22 -28.99 -4.01 12.60
C MET A 22 -30.14 -3.12 12.15
N GLN A 23 -30.39 -2.02 12.87
CA GLN A 23 -31.42 -1.07 12.49
C GLN A 23 -31.08 -0.31 11.21
N LYS A 24 -29.79 0.03 10.98
CA LYS A 24 -29.36 0.63 9.70
C LYS A 24 -29.49 -0.34 8.53
N LEU A 25 -29.22 -1.62 8.74
CA LEU A 25 -29.39 -2.67 7.72
C LEU A 25 -30.87 -2.86 7.39
N HIS A 26 -31.72 -2.93 8.41
CA HIS A 26 -33.17 -3.02 8.23
C HIS A 26 -33.75 -1.82 7.45
N PHE A 27 -33.30 -0.60 7.75
CA PHE A 27 -33.72 0.56 6.96
C PHE A 27 -33.20 0.53 5.52
N ARG A 28 -31.97 0.04 5.30
CA ARG A 28 -31.43 -0.11 3.95
C ARG A 28 -32.21 -1.15 3.14
N GLU A 29 -32.66 -2.22 3.78
CA GLU A 29 -33.50 -3.24 3.16
C GLU A 29 -34.89 -2.70 2.78
N LEU A 30 -35.57 -2.02 3.70
CA LEU A 30 -36.92 -1.51 3.47
C LEU A 30 -36.97 -0.26 2.58
N TYR A 31 -35.99 0.64 2.70
CA TYR A 31 -36.06 1.98 2.10
C TYR A 31 -34.92 2.27 1.11
N GLY A 32 -33.98 1.35 0.92
CA GLY A 32 -32.77 1.58 0.13
C GLY A 32 -31.77 2.56 0.76
N GLU A 33 -32.06 3.07 1.97
CA GLU A 33 -31.26 4.07 2.66
C GLU A 33 -31.06 3.71 4.13
N THR A 34 -29.96 4.17 4.75
CA THR A 34 -29.67 3.94 6.18
C THR A 34 -30.48 4.82 7.13
N ARG A 35 -31.53 5.48 6.62
CA ARG A 35 -32.42 6.37 7.37
C ARG A 35 -33.86 5.93 7.15
N GLN A 36 -34.66 6.10 8.18
CA GLN A 36 -36.09 5.78 8.15
C GLN A 36 -36.91 6.82 7.37
N THR A 37 -36.55 8.10 7.46
CA THR A 37 -37.29 9.20 6.84
C THR A 37 -36.35 10.17 6.14
N ARG A 38 -36.82 10.84 5.07
CA ARG A 38 -36.03 11.84 4.34
C ARG A 38 -35.66 13.07 5.19
N SER A 39 -36.43 13.35 6.25
CA SER A 39 -36.12 14.45 7.18
C SER A 39 -34.89 14.16 8.05
N ARG A 40 -34.48 12.90 8.21
CA ARG A 40 -33.25 12.54 8.92
C ARG A 40 -32.04 12.54 7.99
N PRO A 41 -30.85 12.89 8.50
CA PRO A 41 -29.61 12.78 7.72
C PRO A 41 -29.30 11.31 7.42
N ARG A 42 -28.75 11.05 6.23
CA ARG A 42 -28.21 9.72 5.87
C ARG A 42 -27.09 9.35 6.86
N GLN A 43 -27.16 8.15 7.42
CA GLN A 43 -26.14 7.66 8.36
C GLN A 43 -25.13 6.78 7.63
N ARG A 44 -23.84 6.92 7.93
CA ARG A 44 -22.85 5.92 7.47
C ARG A 44 -23.15 4.58 8.15
N LEU A 45 -22.94 3.46 7.45
CA LEU A 45 -23.07 2.13 8.06
C LEU A 45 -22.15 2.01 9.27
N PHE A 46 -20.88 2.34 9.07
CA PHE A 46 -19.85 2.38 10.09
C PHE A 46 -19.28 3.80 10.19
N TYR A 47 -19.14 4.30 11.41
CA TYR A 47 -18.42 5.54 11.71
C TYR A 47 -16.96 5.26 12.13
N GLN A 48 -16.69 4.04 12.57
CA GLN A 48 -15.40 3.55 12.99
C GLN A 48 -15.21 2.16 12.39
N LEU A 49 -13.95 1.80 12.11
CA LEU A 49 -13.61 0.46 11.65
C LEU A 49 -14.00 -0.55 12.73
N PRO A 50 -14.85 -1.56 12.44
CA PRO A 50 -15.15 -2.61 13.40
C PRO A 50 -13.87 -3.33 13.82
N HIS A 51 -13.68 -3.59 15.11
CA HIS A 51 -12.47 -4.27 15.62
C HIS A 51 -12.19 -5.61 14.92
N ARG A 52 -13.24 -6.35 14.52
CA ARG A 52 -13.12 -7.61 13.76
C ARG A 52 -12.43 -7.45 12.39
N LEU A 53 -12.33 -6.23 11.88
CA LEU A 53 -11.68 -5.87 10.61
C LEU A 53 -10.36 -5.10 10.82
N ALA A 54 -9.87 -5.04 12.07
CA ALA A 54 -8.55 -4.52 12.38
C ALA A 54 -7.56 -5.68 12.45
N PHE A 55 -6.60 -5.70 11.54
CA PHE A 55 -5.60 -6.77 11.44
C PHE A 55 -4.23 -6.22 11.80
N SER A 56 -3.48 -6.95 12.64
CA SER A 56 -2.09 -6.63 12.91
C SER A 56 -1.24 -7.02 11.70
N LEU A 57 -0.40 -6.11 11.21
CA LEU A 57 0.49 -6.40 10.09
C LEU A 57 1.39 -7.61 10.38
N ALA A 58 1.86 -7.77 11.63
CA ALA A 58 2.67 -8.91 12.05
C ALA A 58 1.94 -10.26 11.98
N GLN A 59 0.61 -10.26 11.96
CA GLN A 59 -0.21 -11.47 11.83
C GLN A 59 -0.52 -11.82 10.37
N VAL A 60 -0.65 -10.82 9.51
CA VAL A 60 -1.06 -11.01 8.11
C VAL A 60 0.15 -11.10 7.17
N ALA A 61 1.22 -10.33 7.43
CA ALA A 61 2.42 -10.36 6.60
C ALA A 61 3.24 -11.65 6.84
N PRO A 62 3.73 -12.32 5.78
CA PRO A 62 4.65 -13.43 5.91
C PRO A 62 5.90 -13.04 6.69
N LYS A 63 6.38 -13.93 7.56
CA LYS A 63 7.61 -13.71 8.33
C LYS A 63 8.82 -13.45 7.43
N SER A 64 8.88 -14.10 6.27
CA SER A 64 9.91 -13.86 5.26
C SER A 64 9.88 -12.43 4.73
N ALA A 65 8.70 -11.85 4.51
CA ALA A 65 8.57 -10.46 4.07
C ALA A 65 8.97 -9.47 5.18
N LEU A 66 8.66 -9.78 6.44
CA LEU A 66 9.11 -8.95 7.57
C LEU A 66 10.63 -9.02 7.74
N ALA A 67 11.23 -10.20 7.61
CA ALA A 67 12.67 -10.40 7.70
C ALA A 67 13.44 -9.77 6.52
N ALA A 68 12.84 -9.78 5.32
CA ALA A 68 13.42 -9.16 4.12
C ALA A 68 13.26 -7.63 4.08
N GLY A 69 12.75 -6.99 5.15
CA GLY A 69 12.72 -5.53 5.27
C GLY A 69 11.68 -4.85 4.37
N HIS A 70 10.57 -5.51 4.05
CA HIS A 70 9.50 -4.89 3.25
C HIS A 70 8.88 -3.67 3.96
N VAL A 71 8.81 -2.55 3.25
CA VAL A 71 8.11 -1.34 3.67
C VAL A 71 6.69 -1.34 3.09
N PHE A 72 5.68 -1.55 3.93
CA PHE A 72 4.28 -1.62 3.51
C PHE A 72 3.69 -0.23 3.28
N LEU A 73 3.19 0.01 2.06
CA LEU A 73 2.65 1.28 1.58
C LEU A 73 1.14 1.42 1.86
N GLY A 74 0.43 0.29 1.90
CA GLY A 74 -1.00 0.23 2.19
C GLY A 74 -1.82 -0.45 1.10
N PHE A 75 -3.14 -0.21 1.14
CA PHE A 75 -4.10 -0.87 0.25
C PHE A 75 -4.30 -0.15 -1.08
N THR A 76 -4.51 -0.93 -2.12
CA THR A 76 -5.14 -0.46 -3.37
C THR A 76 -6.56 0.01 -3.11
N LYS A 77 -7.08 0.88 -3.98
CA LYS A 77 -8.42 1.50 -3.85
C LYS A 77 -9.54 0.45 -3.86
N CYS A 78 -9.36 -0.66 -4.57
CA CYS A 78 -10.30 -1.78 -4.58
C CYS A 78 -10.20 -2.66 -3.31
N GLY A 79 -9.16 -2.49 -2.49
CA GLY A 79 -8.94 -3.27 -1.27
C GLY A 79 -8.44 -4.70 -1.50
N GLN A 80 -8.24 -5.12 -2.76
CA GLN A 80 -7.82 -6.48 -3.10
C GLN A 80 -6.32 -6.71 -2.85
N PHE A 81 -5.50 -5.66 -3.03
CA PHE A 81 -4.06 -5.74 -2.86
C PHE A 81 -3.55 -4.83 -1.75
N VAL A 82 -2.53 -5.31 -1.05
CA VAL A 82 -1.59 -4.52 -0.25
C VAL A 82 -0.29 -4.39 -1.02
N LEU A 83 0.33 -3.21 -0.97
CA LEU A 83 1.57 -2.92 -1.67
C LEU A 83 2.70 -2.74 -0.65
N SER A 84 3.88 -3.24 -0.98
CA SER A 84 5.11 -2.94 -0.26
C SER A 84 6.26 -2.75 -1.23
N TYR A 85 7.35 -2.14 -0.78
CA TYR A 85 8.59 -2.12 -1.55
C TYR A 85 9.76 -2.63 -0.71
N THR A 86 10.81 -3.06 -1.40
CA THR A 86 12.13 -3.35 -0.82
C THR A 86 13.19 -2.51 -1.51
N HIS A 87 14.26 -2.26 -0.77
CA HIS A 87 15.48 -1.63 -1.25
C HIS A 87 16.63 -2.59 -0.98
N SER A 88 17.42 -2.86 -2.02
CA SER A 88 18.65 -3.65 -1.90
C SER A 88 19.79 -2.92 -2.58
N CYS A 89 20.97 -2.99 -1.98
CA CYS A 89 22.20 -2.44 -2.52
C CYS A 89 23.09 -3.61 -2.92
N ASP A 90 23.69 -3.55 -4.10
CA ASP A 90 24.63 -4.54 -4.60
C ASP A 90 25.91 -3.84 -5.09
N THR A 91 27.02 -4.56 -5.17
CA THR A 91 28.26 -4.03 -5.74
C THR A 91 28.44 -4.63 -7.12
N ASP A 92 28.59 -3.79 -8.14
CA ASP A 92 29.00 -4.30 -9.44
C ASP A 92 30.45 -4.77 -9.37
N ASP A 93 30.68 -6.06 -9.64
CA ASP A 93 32.00 -6.68 -9.64
C ASP A 93 32.98 -6.05 -10.66
N HIS A 94 32.46 -5.43 -11.74
CA HIS A 94 33.27 -4.83 -12.79
C HIS A 94 33.58 -3.35 -12.55
N THR A 95 32.60 -2.58 -12.10
CA THR A 95 32.76 -1.12 -11.91
C THR A 95 33.01 -0.72 -10.46
N LEU A 96 32.85 -1.65 -9.50
CA LEU A 96 32.90 -1.43 -8.05
C LEU A 96 31.88 -0.38 -7.55
N GLN A 97 30.86 -0.08 -8.35
CA GLN A 97 29.81 0.88 -8.02
C GLN A 97 28.70 0.22 -7.20
N MET A 98 28.10 0.98 -6.29
CA MET A 98 26.89 0.56 -5.57
C MET A 98 25.67 0.68 -6.50
N ILE A 99 24.99 -0.44 -6.76
CA ILE A 99 23.74 -0.47 -7.50
C ILE A 99 22.59 -0.54 -6.50
N HIS A 100 21.73 0.48 -6.52
CA HIS A 100 20.50 0.51 -5.72
C HIS A 100 19.33 -0.03 -6.53
N ARG A 101 18.68 -1.07 -6.01
CA ARG A 101 17.50 -1.69 -6.63
C ARG A 101 16.29 -1.52 -5.74
N TYR A 102 15.23 -0.93 -6.32
CA TYR A 102 13.93 -0.80 -5.68
C TYR A 102 12.94 -1.75 -6.33
N ARG A 103 12.27 -2.58 -5.53
CA ARG A 103 11.27 -3.53 -6.02
C ARG A 103 9.93 -3.26 -5.37
N LEU A 104 8.90 -3.11 -6.18
CA LEU A 104 7.51 -3.06 -5.73
C LEU A 104 6.94 -4.49 -5.69
N HIS A 105 6.20 -4.81 -4.64
CA HIS A 105 5.59 -6.12 -4.44
C HIS A 105 4.08 -5.99 -4.27
N TRP A 106 3.37 -6.88 -4.96
CA TRP A 106 1.91 -6.98 -4.92
C TRP A 106 1.50 -8.15 -4.04
N TRP A 107 0.68 -7.88 -3.04
CA TRP A 107 0.18 -8.88 -2.11
C TRP A 107 -1.34 -8.95 -2.19
N VAL A 108 -1.90 -10.13 -2.49
CA VAL A 108 -3.34 -10.35 -2.36
C VAL A 108 -3.72 -10.36 -0.89
N PHE A 109 -4.73 -9.58 -0.54
CA PHE A 109 -5.30 -9.53 0.80
C PHE A 109 -6.64 -10.26 0.84
N VAL A 110 -6.71 -11.28 1.68
CA VAL A 110 -7.95 -11.96 2.03
C VAL A 110 -8.09 -11.84 3.56
N PRO A 111 -9.22 -11.31 4.07
CA PRO A 111 -9.44 -11.20 5.52
C PRO A 111 -9.19 -12.55 6.22
N TYR A 112 -8.50 -12.49 7.36
CA TYR A 112 -8.14 -13.66 8.18
C TYR A 112 -7.17 -14.67 7.52
N ALA A 113 -6.62 -14.36 6.34
CA ALA A 113 -5.58 -15.16 5.70
C ALA A 113 -4.26 -14.37 5.62
N PRO A 114 -3.11 -15.06 5.57
CA PRO A 114 -1.82 -14.41 5.30
C PRO A 114 -1.79 -13.73 3.93
N LEU A 115 -1.02 -12.66 3.80
CA LEU A 115 -0.74 -12.01 2.51
C LEU A 115 0.00 -12.98 1.59
N ARG A 116 -0.43 -13.05 0.33
CA ARG A 116 0.23 -13.85 -0.71
C ARG A 116 0.80 -12.95 -1.79
N LYS A 117 2.11 -13.04 -2.03
CA LYS A 117 2.79 -12.32 -3.12
C LYS A 117 2.27 -12.84 -4.45
N VAL A 118 1.94 -11.95 -5.37
CA VAL A 118 1.44 -12.31 -6.71
C VAL A 118 2.17 -11.64 -7.85
N ALA A 119 2.91 -10.56 -7.57
CA ALA A 119 3.77 -9.94 -8.56
C ALA A 119 4.90 -9.16 -7.89
N GLU A 120 5.96 -8.96 -8.66
CA GLU A 120 7.08 -8.09 -8.34
C GLU A 120 7.39 -7.23 -9.57
N VAL A 121 7.72 -5.97 -9.33
CA VAL A 121 8.05 -5.01 -10.39
C VAL A 121 9.30 -4.26 -9.97
N MET A 122 10.32 -4.27 -10.82
CA MET A 122 11.49 -3.41 -10.65
C MET A 122 11.07 -1.96 -10.89
N LEU A 123 11.32 -1.10 -9.90
CA LEU A 123 11.05 0.33 -10.01
C LEU A 123 12.24 1.03 -10.65
N PHE A 124 11.94 2.06 -11.44
CA PHE A 124 12.90 2.98 -12.05
C PHE A 124 13.83 2.35 -13.12
N GLY A 125 13.53 1.10 -13.51
CA GLY A 125 14.24 0.38 -14.59
C GLY A 125 15.65 -0.07 -14.19
N ASP A 126 16.37 -0.62 -15.17
CA ASP A 126 17.80 -0.97 -15.06
C ASP A 126 18.68 0.24 -15.37
N GLN A 127 18.19 1.45 -15.10
CA GLN A 127 19.10 2.56 -14.89
C GLN A 127 19.81 2.21 -13.60
N ASP A 128 21.01 1.63 -13.73
CA ASP A 128 22.03 1.76 -12.71
C ASP A 128 21.91 3.19 -12.21
N LEU A 129 21.42 3.36 -10.97
CA LEU A 129 21.32 4.66 -10.35
C LEU A 129 22.77 5.06 -10.07
N GLN A 130 23.45 5.44 -11.15
CA GLN A 130 24.90 5.51 -11.31
C GLN A 130 25.46 6.77 -10.64
N GLU A 131 24.60 7.56 -10.03
CA GLU A 131 25.00 8.66 -9.18
C GLU A 131 25.38 8.10 -7.82
N SER A 132 26.68 7.85 -7.74
CA SER A 132 27.50 7.99 -6.54
C SER A 132 26.91 9.06 -5.62
N LEU A 133 26.22 8.62 -4.57
CA LEU A 133 26.02 9.25 -3.26
C LEU A 133 24.65 8.79 -2.72
N TYR A 134 24.65 7.79 -1.85
CA TYR A 134 23.77 7.61 -0.68
C TYR A 134 22.31 8.11 -0.70
N GLU A 135 21.61 8.16 -1.82
CA GLU A 135 20.28 8.78 -1.83
C GLU A 135 19.21 7.77 -1.43
N ASN A 136 18.82 7.82 -0.16
CA ASN A 136 17.52 7.35 0.27
C ASN A 136 16.44 8.07 -0.56
N ILE A 137 15.84 7.36 -1.51
CA ILE A 137 14.77 7.92 -2.35
C ILE A 137 13.46 7.95 -1.56
N PHE A 138 12.77 9.09 -1.58
CA PHE A 138 11.39 9.16 -1.14
C PHE A 138 10.48 8.52 -2.18
N ILE A 139 9.73 7.48 -1.78
CA ILE A 139 8.81 6.77 -2.66
C ILE A 139 7.36 7.09 -2.30
N SER A 140 6.58 7.47 -3.30
CA SER A 140 5.13 7.67 -3.21
C SER A 140 4.38 6.88 -4.27
N LEU A 141 3.20 6.38 -3.89
CA LEU A 141 2.36 5.58 -4.76
C LEU A 141 1.02 6.25 -5.01
N CYS A 142 0.68 6.39 -6.28
CA CYS A 142 -0.50 7.10 -6.76
C CYS A 142 -1.40 6.16 -7.58
N GLN A 143 -2.72 6.27 -7.34
CA GLN A 143 -3.75 5.54 -8.09
C GLN A 143 -4.65 6.55 -8.80
N TRP A 144 -4.99 6.28 -10.06
CA TRP A 144 -5.89 7.14 -10.80
C TRP A 144 -7.32 7.08 -10.23
N PRO A 145 -8.08 8.19 -10.29
CA PRO A 145 -9.44 8.20 -9.75
C PRO A 145 -10.40 7.23 -10.46
N ARG A 146 -10.23 7.05 -11.78
CA ARG A 146 -11.16 6.30 -12.66
C ARG A 146 -10.51 5.12 -13.38
N ASP A 147 -9.21 4.91 -13.19
CA ASP A 147 -8.47 3.84 -13.84
C ASP A 147 -7.74 3.02 -12.78
N LEU A 148 -8.17 1.76 -12.65
CA LEU A 148 -7.62 0.79 -11.69
C LEU A 148 -6.69 -0.22 -12.37
N SER A 149 -6.44 -0.09 -13.67
CA SER A 149 -5.59 -1.03 -14.43
C SER A 149 -4.10 -0.78 -14.22
N LYS A 150 -3.73 0.39 -13.69
CA LYS A 150 -2.34 0.82 -13.51
C LYS A 150 -2.18 1.73 -12.31
N ILE A 151 -0.94 1.80 -11.84
CA ILE A 151 -0.51 2.70 -10.76
C ILE A 151 0.72 3.49 -11.19
N LEU A 152 0.94 4.63 -10.54
CA LEU A 152 2.14 5.44 -10.70
C LEU A 152 2.95 5.38 -9.42
N VAL A 153 4.23 5.06 -9.55
CA VAL A 153 5.21 5.14 -8.47
C VAL A 153 6.16 6.29 -8.79
N TYR A 154 6.26 7.22 -7.85
CA TYR A 154 7.13 8.38 -7.91
C TYR A 154 8.26 8.18 -6.90
N GLY A 155 9.50 8.34 -7.37
CA GLY A 155 10.71 8.38 -6.54
C GLY A 155 11.34 9.77 -6.66
N CYS A 156 11.84 10.33 -5.57
CA CYS A 156 12.61 11.57 -5.61
C CYS A 156 13.76 11.51 -4.62
N SER A 157 14.93 11.97 -5.05
CA SER A 157 16.09 12.05 -4.18
C SER A 157 15.86 13.01 -3.01
N MET A 158 16.32 12.58 -1.85
CA MET A 158 16.31 13.41 -0.65
C MET A 158 17.61 14.21 -0.62
N ILE A 159 17.52 15.54 -0.65
CA ILE A 159 18.70 16.40 -0.54
C ILE A 159 19.26 16.28 0.88
N GLU A 160 20.40 15.63 1.04
CA GLU A 160 21.24 15.81 2.22
C GLU A 160 22.10 17.06 1.98
N GLY A 161 21.70 18.17 2.57
CA GLY A 161 22.36 19.45 2.35
C GLY A 161 23.74 19.50 2.99
N ASN A 162 24.79 19.68 2.19
CA ASN A 162 25.89 20.58 2.51
C ASN A 162 26.80 20.84 1.30
N ASP A 163 26.31 21.52 0.26
CA ASP A 163 27.22 22.20 -0.67
C ASP A 163 26.66 23.56 -1.06
N GLY A 164 27.24 24.60 -0.46
CA GLY A 164 26.80 25.99 -0.53
C GLY A 164 27.17 26.71 -1.83
N GLY A 165 26.89 26.15 -3.01
CA GLY A 165 27.32 26.82 -4.24
C GLY A 165 26.68 26.49 -5.60
N SER A 166 25.92 25.40 -5.75
CA SER A 166 25.34 25.07 -7.06
C SER A 166 23.83 24.78 -6.97
N SER A 167 23.13 25.02 -8.09
CA SER A 167 21.70 24.78 -8.24
C SER A 167 21.36 23.36 -7.79
N GLN A 168 20.62 23.22 -6.68
CA GLN A 168 20.21 21.91 -6.15
C GLN A 168 19.16 21.28 -7.08
N THR A 169 19.61 20.56 -8.09
CA THR A 169 18.75 19.74 -8.95
C THR A 169 18.40 18.46 -8.21
N ARG A 170 17.10 18.15 -8.07
CA ARG A 170 16.63 16.86 -7.55
C ARG A 170 16.38 15.91 -8.70
N THR A 171 16.81 14.67 -8.54
CA THR A 171 16.51 13.62 -9.50
C THR A 171 15.21 12.95 -9.12
N CYS A 172 14.30 12.86 -10.09
CA CYS A 172 12.96 12.32 -9.91
C CYS A 172 12.72 11.19 -10.90
N TYR A 173 12.17 10.10 -10.39
CA TYR A 173 11.93 8.87 -11.14
C TYR A 173 10.44 8.56 -11.15
N ILE A 174 9.96 8.03 -12.27
CA ILE A 174 8.57 7.64 -12.41
C ILE A 174 8.51 6.24 -13.01
N THR A 175 7.70 5.39 -12.41
CA THR A 175 7.35 4.08 -12.96
C THR A 175 5.83 3.98 -13.04
N ILE A 176 5.32 3.64 -14.21
CA ILE A 176 3.90 3.30 -14.39
C ILE A 176 3.84 1.81 -14.64
N THR A 177 3.16 1.07 -13.77
CA THR A 177 3.03 -0.39 -13.87
C THR A 177 1.57 -0.80 -13.88
N ALA A 178 1.28 -1.87 -14.62
CA ALA A 178 -0.03 -2.51 -14.62
C ALA A 178 -0.33 -3.17 -13.27
N VAL A 179 -1.61 -3.24 -12.91
CA VAL A 179 -2.12 -4.03 -11.79
C VAL A 179 -2.20 -5.50 -12.23
N PRO A 180 -1.67 -6.46 -11.44
CA PRO A 180 -1.77 -7.88 -11.76
C PRO A 180 -3.21 -8.34 -11.91
N SER A 181 -3.50 -9.13 -12.95
CA SER A 181 -4.79 -9.77 -13.11
C SER A 181 -4.96 -10.91 -12.10
N LEU A 182 -6.15 -11.01 -11.50
CA LEU A 182 -6.55 -12.15 -10.67
C LEU A 182 -7.37 -13.19 -11.45
N ASP A 183 -7.67 -12.91 -12.73
CA ASP A 183 -8.66 -13.66 -13.53
C ASP A 183 -8.07 -14.88 -14.25
N ASN A 184 -7.08 -15.54 -13.63
CA ASN A 184 -6.41 -16.71 -14.19
C ASN A 184 -6.03 -16.56 -15.68
N CYS A 185 -5.46 -15.39 -16.02
CA CYS A 185 -5.11 -15.05 -17.38
C CYS A 185 -4.09 -16.06 -17.93
N SER A 186 -4.44 -16.72 -19.05
CA SER A 186 -3.58 -17.75 -19.66
C SER A 186 -2.22 -17.21 -20.09
N ALA A 187 -2.17 -15.97 -20.62
CA ALA A 187 -0.92 -15.31 -20.97
C ALA A 187 -0.06 -15.03 -19.72
N CYS A 188 -0.67 -14.58 -18.61
CA CYS A 188 0.07 -14.38 -17.36
C CYS A 188 0.59 -15.70 -16.78
N TYR A 189 -0.18 -16.79 -16.92
CA TYR A 189 0.25 -18.12 -16.50
C TYR A 189 1.48 -18.59 -17.29
N GLN A 190 1.49 -18.41 -18.62
CA GLN A 190 2.63 -18.74 -19.48
C GLN A 190 3.88 -17.95 -19.13
N VAL A 191 3.74 -16.65 -18.89
CA VAL A 191 4.86 -15.78 -18.48
C VAL A 191 5.40 -16.20 -17.10
N ALA A 192 4.52 -16.52 -16.15
CA ALA A 192 4.94 -16.96 -14.82
C ALA A 192 5.69 -18.30 -14.86
N THR A 193 5.26 -19.25 -15.69
CA THR A 193 5.92 -20.55 -15.83
C THR A 193 7.29 -20.44 -16.51
N SER A 194 7.48 -19.54 -17.47
CA SER A 194 8.81 -19.34 -18.08
C SER A 194 9.87 -18.83 -17.10
N TYR A 195 9.50 -18.11 -16.03
CA TYR A 195 10.46 -17.64 -15.02
C TYR A 195 10.86 -18.72 -13.99
N GLU A 196 10.05 -19.77 -13.79
CA GLU A 196 10.41 -20.86 -12.88
C GLU A 196 11.43 -21.83 -13.49
N GLU A 197 11.47 -21.94 -14.83
CA GLU A 197 12.43 -22.81 -15.53
C GLU A 197 13.88 -22.29 -15.46
N ASP A 198 14.09 -20.98 -15.38
CA ASP A 198 15.41 -20.35 -15.29
C ASP A 198 16.12 -20.56 -13.94
N VAL A 199 15.40 -21.00 -12.90
CA VAL A 199 15.97 -21.25 -11.55
C VAL A 199 16.59 -22.65 -11.44
N PHE A 200 16.31 -23.56 -12.38
CA PHE A 200 16.80 -24.95 -12.34
C PHE A 200 17.95 -25.26 -13.31
N THR A 201 18.39 -24.30 -14.13
CA THR A 201 19.42 -24.53 -15.17
C THR A 201 20.84 -24.09 -14.82
N THR A 202 21.11 -23.61 -13.61
CA THR A 202 22.47 -23.43 -13.09
C THR A 202 22.81 -24.53 -12.08
N ARG A 203 23.28 -25.66 -12.60
CA ARG A 203 24.06 -26.66 -11.88
C ARG A 203 25.37 -26.93 -12.60
#